data_AF-A0A7N0ZZE2-F1
#
_entry.id   AF-A0A7N0ZZE2-F1
#
_cell.length_a   1.000
_cell.length_b   1.000
_cell.length_c   1.000
_cell.angle_alpha   90.00
_cell.angle_beta   90.00
_cell.angle_gamma   90.00
#
_symmetry.space_group_name_H-M   'P 1'
#
loop_
_entity.id
_entity.type
_entity.pdbx_description
1 polymer ?
#
loop_
_entity_poly.entity_id
_entity_poly.type
_entity_poly.pdbx_seq_one_letter_code
_entity_poly.pdbx_strand_id
1 'polypeptide(L)' 'MARGLKKHLKRLNAPKHWMLDKLGGAFAPKPSSGPHKSRECLPLILILRNRLKYALNYREVISILMQRHVLVLRYCN' A
#
# COMPACT_ATOMS: atom_id res chain seq x y z
N MET A 1 14.23 20.08 1.40
CA MET A 1 13.58 20.86 0.33
C MET A 1 12.07 20.80 0.52
N ALA A 2 11.43 21.96 0.72
CA ALA A 2 9.97 22.13 0.67
C ALA A 2 9.70 23.13 -0.48
N ARG A 3 8.57 23.09 -1.19
CA ARG A 3 7.21 23.18 -0.64
C ARG A 3 6.19 22.42 -1.52
N GLY A 4 5.64 21.31 -1.00
CA GLY A 4 4.58 20.53 -1.63
C GLY A 4 4.38 19.15 -0.97
N LEU A 5 3.22 18.53 -1.19
CA LEU A 5 2.93 17.16 -0.74
C LEU A 5 3.89 16.17 -1.42
N LYS A 6 4.61 15.38 -0.61
CA LYS A 6 5.54 14.36 -1.12
C LYS A 6 4.75 13.16 -1.67
N LYS A 7 4.89 12.89 -2.97
CA LYS A 7 4.24 11.76 -3.65
C LYS A 7 4.85 10.39 -3.30
N HIS A 8 6.14 10.36 -2.96
CA HIS A 8 6.88 9.12 -2.73
C HIS A 8 7.19 8.89 -1.24
N LEU A 9 7.12 7.62 -0.82
CA LEU A 9 7.50 7.17 0.52
C LEU A 9 8.73 6.26 0.42
N LYS A 10 9.83 6.65 1.08
CA LYS A 10 10.99 5.76 1.24
C LYS A 10 10.63 4.59 2.15
N ARG A 11 11.09 3.38 1.83
CA ARG A 11 10.77 2.17 2.61
C ARG A 11 11.26 2.22 4.05
N LEU A 12 12.40 2.86 4.30
CA LEU A 12 12.94 3.08 5.66
C LEU A 12 11.97 3.86 6.57
N ASN A 13 11.11 4.69 5.98
CA ASN A 13 10.13 5.50 6.71
C ASN A 13 8.74 4.85 6.76
N ALA A 14 8.60 3.63 6.23
CA ALA A 14 7.33 2.91 6.26
C ALA A 14 7.01 2.47 7.71
N PRO A 15 5.72 2.38 8.07
CA PRO A 15 5.31 1.85 9.37
C PRO A 15 5.83 0.42 9.60
N LYS A 16 6.32 0.14 10.81
CA LYS A 16 6.86 -1.18 11.19
C LYS A 16 5.83 -2.32 11.05
N HIS A 17 4.55 -2.04 11.34
CA HIS A 17 3.47 -3.03 11.28
C HIS A 17 3.17 -3.55 9.86
N TRP A 18 3.67 -2.87 8.81
CA TRP A 18 3.57 -3.36 7.43
C TRP A 18 4.48 -4.56 7.15
N MET A 19 5.46 -4.85 8.03
CA MET A 19 6.38 -5.98 7.89
C MET A 19 7.01 -6.04 6.49
N LEU A 20 7.64 -4.93 6.09
CA LEU A 20 8.37 -4.84 4.82
C LEU A 20 9.83 -5.24 5.01
N ASP A 21 10.35 -6.08 4.12
CA ASP A 21 11.76 -6.47 4.14
C ASP A 21 12.67 -5.30 3.76
N LYS A 22 13.85 -5.24 4.39
CA LYS A 22 14.85 -4.19 4.17
C LYS A 22 15.39 -4.18 2.73
N LEU A 23 15.46 -5.36 2.09
CA LEU A 23 16.10 -5.55 0.78
C LEU A 23 15.12 -5.47 -0.41
N GLY A 24 13.81 -5.39 -0.19
CA GLY A 24 12.79 -5.42 -1.26
C GLY A 24 12.68 -4.15 -2.13
N GLY A 25 13.72 -3.32 -2.17
CA GLY A 25 13.80 -2.05 -2.92
C GLY A 25 13.78 -0.77 -2.06
N ALA A 26 13.97 0.39 -2.68
CA ALA A 26 14.11 1.67 -1.98
C ALA A 26 12.78 2.30 -1.52
N PHE A 27 11.67 2.02 -2.21
CA PHE A 27 10.38 2.70 -2.01
C PHE A 27 9.30 1.75 -1.47
N ALA A 28 8.45 2.28 -0.60
CA ALA A 28 7.25 1.61 -0.13
C ALA A 28 6.00 2.17 -0.84
N PRO A 29 4.92 1.38 -0.95
CA PRO A 29 3.66 1.90 -1.47
C PRO A 29 3.17 3.06 -0.61
N LYS A 30 2.95 4.21 -1.25
CA LYS A 30 2.36 5.38 -0.59
C LYS A 30 0.84 5.17 -0.56
N PRO A 31 0.19 5.18 0.63
CA PRO A 31 -1.25 5.11 0.70
C PRO A 31 -1.85 6.41 0.17
N SER A 32 -2.93 6.26 -0.61
CA SER A 32 -3.81 7.35 -1.04
C SER A 32 -4.55 7.95 0.14
N SER A 33 -5.05 9.18 -0.03
CA SER A 33 -5.97 9.79 0.94
C SER A 33 -7.26 8.97 1.01
N GLY A 34 -7.65 8.62 2.23
CA GLY A 34 -8.82 7.81 2.53
C GLY A 34 -9.20 7.99 4.00
N PRO A 35 -10.14 7.18 4.54
CA PRO A 35 -10.67 7.35 5.89
C PRO A 35 -9.61 7.15 6.99
N HIS A 36 -8.60 6.32 6.74
CA HIS A 36 -7.54 6.03 7.71
C HIS A 36 -6.31 6.91 7.49
N LYS A 37 -5.63 7.27 8.59
CA LYS A 37 -4.36 8.01 8.55
C LYS A 37 -3.27 7.16 7.88
N SER A 38 -2.33 7.81 7.19
CA SER A 38 -1.25 7.12 6.44
C SER A 38 -0.37 6.18 7.28
N ARG A 39 -0.30 6.36 8.61
CA ARG A 39 0.48 5.48 9.50
C ARG A 39 -0.33 4.34 10.11
N GLU A 40 -1.65 4.48 10.19
CA GLU A 40 -2.56 3.50 10.79
C GLU A 40 -3.20 2.61 9.71
N CYS A 41 -3.17 3.02 8.44
CA CYS A 41 -3.70 2.23 7.34
C CYS A 41 -2.79 1.06 6.94
N LEU A 42 -3.38 0.02 6.36
CA LEU A 42 -2.70 -1.06 5.63
C LEU A 42 -3.10 -0.99 4.14
N PRO A 43 -2.16 -0.68 3.23
CA PRO A 43 -2.46 -0.60 1.80
C PRO A 43 -2.91 -1.96 1.22
N LEU A 44 -3.90 -1.95 0.33
CA LEU A 44 -4.44 -3.16 -0.31
C LEU A 44 -3.35 -4.02 -0.99
N ILE A 45 -2.35 -3.37 -1.56
CA ILE A 45 -1.24 -4.07 -2.19
C ILE A 45 -0.42 -4.93 -1.23
N LEU A 46 -0.23 -4.47 0.01
CA LEU A 46 0.47 -5.22 1.05
C LEU A 46 -0.35 -6.42 1.50
N ILE A 47 -1.68 -6.30 1.52
CA ILE A 47 -2.57 -7.39 1.89
C ILE A 47 -2.51 -8.51 0.84
N LEU A 48 -2.69 -8.17 -0.44
CA LEU A 48 -2.69 -9.15 -1.53
C LEU A 48 -1.32 -9.83 -1.70
N ARG A 49 -0.22 -9.09 -1.53
CA ARG A 49 1.14 -9.62 -1.72
C ARG A 49 1.72 -10.28 -0.47
N ASN A 50 1.75 -9.60 0.67
CA ASN A 50 2.51 -10.05 1.85
C ASN A 50 1.67 -10.89 2.82
N ARG A 51 0.34 -10.72 2.85
CA ARG A 51 -0.53 -11.47 3.78
C ARG A 51 -1.17 -12.67 3.09
N LEU A 52 -1.90 -12.43 2.01
CA LEU A 52 -2.65 -13.45 1.30
C LEU A 52 -1.81 -14.20 0.26
N LYS A 53 -0.70 -13.61 -0.19
CA LYS A 53 0.23 -14.19 -1.19
C LYS A 53 -0.43 -14.59 -2.51
N TYR A 54 -1.48 -13.88 -2.92
CA TYR A 54 -2.14 -14.10 -4.22
C TYR A 54 -1.36 -13.54 -5.42
N ALA A 55 -0.44 -12.62 -5.16
CA ALA A 55 0.40 -12.00 -6.17
C ALA A 55 1.84 -11.92 -5.65
N LEU A 56 2.79 -12.06 -6.57
CA LEU A 56 4.22 -11.91 -6.29
C LEU A 56 4.66 -10.48 -6.61
N ASN A 57 4.14 -9.92 -7.71
CA ASN A 57 4.60 -8.66 -8.27
C ASN A 57 3.59 -7.51 -8.11
N TYR A 58 4.09 -6.27 -8.15
CA TYR A 58 3.24 -5.07 -8.12
C TYR A 58 2.25 -5.02 -9.30
N ARG A 59 2.68 -5.48 -10.48
CA ARG A 59 1.87 -5.50 -11.72
C ARG A 59 0.68 -6.43 -11.61
N GLU A 60 0.88 -7.63 -11.07
CA GLU A 60 -0.18 -8.63 -10.86
C GLU A 60 -1.25 -8.10 -9.91
N VAL A 61 -0.83 -7.44 -8.83
CA VAL A 61 -1.78 -6.81 -7.90
C VAL A 61 -2.64 -5.77 -8.60
N ILE A 62 -2.06 -4.94 -9.48
CA ILE A 62 -2.86 -3.99 -10.26
C ILE A 62 -3.85 -4.74 -11.15
N SER A 63 -3.42 -5.79 -11.87
CA SER A 63 -4.31 -6.58 -12.72
C SER A 63 -5.51 -7.15 -11.95
N ILE A 64 -5.28 -7.71 -10.75
CA ILE A 64 -6.34 -8.23 -9.87
C ILE A 64 -7.29 -7.12 -9.42
N LEU A 65 -6.76 -5.95 -9.06
CA LEU A 65 -7.58 -4.81 -8.64
C LEU A 65 -8.42 -4.25 -9.78
N MET A 66 -7.91 -4.24 -11.01
CA MET A 66 -8.64 -3.75 -12.19
C MET A 66 -9.80 -4.66 -12.59
N GLN A 67 -9.74 -5.94 -12.26
CA GLN A 67 -10.85 -6.89 -12.44
C GLN A 67 -12.04 -6.64 -11.50
N ARG A 68 -11.90 -5.73 -10.51
CA ARG A 68 -12.94 -5.37 -9.52
C ARG A 68 -13.42 -6.52 -8.63
N HIS A 69 -12.62 -7.56 -8.44
CA HIS A 69 -12.94 -8.68 -7.54
C HIS A 69 -12.80 -8.34 -6.04
N VAL A 70 -12.05 -7.28 -5.71
CA VAL A 70 -11.82 -6.86 -4.34
C VAL A 70 -12.81 -5.76 -3.97
N LEU A 71 -13.73 -6.05 -3.06
CA LEU A 71 -14.62 -5.06 -2.47
C LEU A 71 -14.08 -4.66 -1.09
N VAL A 72 -13.96 -3.36 -0.86
CA VAL A 72 -13.63 -2.80 0.46
C VAL A 72 -14.86 -2.06 0.94
N LEU A 73 -15.29 -2.36 2.16
CA LEU A 73 -16.37 -1.62 2.81
C LEU A 73 -15.96 -0.15 2.90
N ARG A 74 -16.53 0.66 2.03
CA ARG A 74 -16.58 2.11 2.24
C ARG A 74 -17.63 2.29 3.31
N TYR A 75 -17.24 2.75 4.50
CA TYR A 75 -18.23 3.26 5.44
C TYR A 75 -19.12 4.24 4.68
N CYS A 76 -20.39 3.88 4.58
CA CYS A 76 -21.45 4.66 3.99
C CYS A 76 -21.55 5.95 4.81
N ASN A 77 -21.55 7.12 4.16
CA ASN A 77 -22.30 8.25 4.72
C ASN A 77 -23.77 7.95 4.49
#